data_AF-A0A914FLR0-F1
#
_entry.id   AF-A0A914FLR0-F1
#
_cell.length_a   1.000
_cell.length_b   1.000
_cell.length_c   1.000
_cell.angle_alpha   90.00
_cell.angle_beta   90.00
_cell.angle_gamma   90.00
#
_symmetry.space_group_name_H-M   'P 1'
#
loop_
_entity.id
_entity.type
_entity.pdbx_description
1 polymer ?
#
loop_
_entity_poly.entity_id
_entity_poly.type
_entity_poly.pdbx_seq_one_letter_code
_entity_poly.pdbx_strand_id
1 'polypeptide(L)'
;MYGLKYCTRFNSQEYIENFDKNGKVFLNCTTDCLLKSVTQITREEERKKPPDCDDLYHQAFKSHVKCYLECDFCNICKTNKAALLKAYDFRDFMSREAVNQIYQVLKECGPFKCF
;
A
#
# COMPACT_ATOMS: atom_id res chain seq x y z
N MET A 1 9.44 -13.06 -2.39
CA MET A 1 8.80 -11.94 -3.09
C MET A 1 8.17 -11.00 -2.08
N TYR A 2 8.52 -9.71 -2.12
CA TYR A 2 8.00 -8.67 -1.22
C TYR A 2 6.45 -8.66 -1.17
N GLY A 3 5.79 -8.65 -2.32
CA GLY A 3 4.33 -8.62 -2.40
C GLY A 3 3.62 -9.82 -1.77
N LEU A 4 4.16 -11.03 -1.90
CA LEU A 4 3.54 -12.26 -1.36
C LEU A 4 3.52 -12.24 0.18
N LYS A 5 4.61 -11.81 0.83
CA LYS A 5 4.71 -11.69 2.30
C LYS A 5 3.57 -10.83 2.85
N TYR A 6 3.32 -9.68 2.22
CA TYR A 6 2.28 -8.75 2.67
C TYR A 6 0.87 -9.17 2.25
N CYS A 7 0.71 -9.77 1.07
CA CYS A 7 -0.59 -10.30 0.65
C CYS A 7 -1.09 -11.35 1.65
N THR A 8 -0.23 -12.29 2.07
CA THR A 8 -0.59 -13.29 3.08
C THR A 8 -0.87 -12.66 4.44
N ARG A 9 -0.08 -11.65 4.84
CA ARG A 9 -0.27 -10.98 6.13
C ARG A 9 -1.55 -10.14 6.19
N PHE A 10 -1.85 -9.37 5.15
CA PHE A 10 -3.06 -8.55 5.09
C PHE A 10 -4.34 -9.38 4.90
N ASN A 11 -4.23 -10.63 4.44
CA ASN A 11 -5.32 -11.60 4.40
C ASN A 11 -5.41 -12.50 5.65
N SER A 12 -4.49 -12.39 6.62
CA SER A 12 -4.56 -13.21 7.82
C SER A 12 -5.57 -12.63 8.80
N GLN A 13 -6.43 -13.50 9.32
CA GLN A 13 -7.50 -13.13 10.25
C GLN A 13 -6.94 -12.47 11.52
N GLU A 14 -5.86 -13.04 12.07
CA GLU A 14 -5.12 -12.50 13.23
C GLU A 14 -4.70 -11.04 13.01
N TYR A 15 -4.29 -10.69 11.79
CA TYR A 15 -3.83 -9.36 11.46
C TYR A 15 -4.99 -8.39 11.25
N ILE A 16 -6.03 -8.82 10.53
CA ILE A 16 -7.27 -8.06 10.28
C ILE A 16 -7.96 -7.68 11.59
N GLU A 17 -7.90 -8.54 12.60
CA GLU A 17 -8.51 -8.30 13.93
C GLU A 17 -7.88 -7.15 14.71
N ASN A 18 -6.65 -6.75 14.38
CA ASN A 18 -6.01 -5.58 14.99
C ASN A 18 -6.58 -4.24 14.46
N PHE A 19 -7.37 -4.24 13.39
CA PHE A 19 -7.96 -3.04 12.81
C PHE A 19 -9.39 -2.80 13.29
N ASP A 20 -9.73 -1.53 13.48
CA ASP A 20 -11.12 -1.12 13.68
C ASP A 20 -11.94 -1.28 12.38
N LYS A 21 -13.24 -0.97 12.43
CA LYS A 21 -14.13 -1.09 11.27
C LYS A 21 -13.62 -0.30 10.06
N ASN A 22 -13.10 0.91 10.26
CA ASN A 22 -12.60 1.75 9.18
C ASN A 22 -11.26 1.22 8.64
N GLY A 23 -10.41 0.72 9.52
CA GLY A 23 -9.16 0.06 9.19
C GLY A 23 -9.37 -1.17 8.29
N LYS A 24 -10.39 -1.99 8.58
CA LYS A 24 -10.77 -3.12 7.72
C LYS A 24 -11.25 -2.68 6.34
N VAL A 25 -12.03 -1.59 6.27
CA VAL A 25 -12.45 -0.99 5.00
C VAL A 25 -11.25 -0.52 4.19
N PHE A 26 -10.29 0.15 4.85
CA PHE A 26 -9.04 0.57 4.23
C PHE A 26 -8.22 -0.61 3.69
N LEU A 27 -8.09 -1.69 4.45
CA LEU A 27 -7.37 -2.88 4.01
C LEU A 27 -7.98 -3.49 2.75
N ASN A 28 -9.30 -3.66 2.70
CA ASN A 28 -9.99 -4.18 1.52
C ASN A 28 -9.84 -3.23 0.32
N CYS A 29 -10.13 -1.94 0.51
CA CYS A 29 -10.02 -0.94 -0.56
C CYS A 29 -8.60 -0.90 -1.15
N THR A 30 -7.59 -0.87 -0.28
CA THR A 30 -6.19 -0.77 -0.69
C THR A 30 -5.74 -2.03 -1.41
N THR A 31 -6.12 -3.20 -0.92
CA THR A 31 -5.80 -4.49 -1.56
C THR A 31 -6.41 -4.57 -2.96
N ASP A 32 -7.68 -4.22 -3.11
CA ASP A 32 -8.36 -4.20 -4.40
C ASP A 32 -7.73 -3.21 -5.38
N CYS A 33 -7.40 -2.00 -4.91
CA CYS A 33 -6.76 -0.97 -5.73
C CYS A 33 -5.37 -1.39 -6.22
N LEU A 34 -4.56 -1.99 -5.33
CA LEU A 34 -3.22 -2.46 -5.66
C LEU A 34 -3.27 -3.61 -6.67
N LEU A 35 -4.15 -4.59 -6.47
CA LEU A 35 -4.34 -5.71 -7.40
C LEU A 35 -4.82 -5.25 -8.78
N LYS A 36 -5.76 -4.31 -8.84
CA LYS A 36 -6.21 -3.69 -10.10
C LYS A 36 -5.07 -2.97 -10.81
N SER A 37 -4.27 -2.21 -10.07
CA SER A 37 -3.13 -1.48 -10.63
C SER A 37 -2.09 -2.45 -11.22
N VAL A 38 -1.72 -3.52 -10.50
CA VAL A 38 -0.77 -4.52 -11.00
C VAL A 38 -1.34 -5.25 -12.23
N THR A 39 -2.62 -5.60 -12.21
CA THR A 39 -3.30 -6.21 -13.37
C THR A 39 -3.26 -5.28 -14.58
N GLN A 40 -3.49 -3.97 -14.40
CA GLN A 40 -3.38 -2.99 -15.49
C GLN A 40 -1.94 -2.85 -16.00
N ILE A 41 -0.95 -2.90 -15.11
CA ILE A 41 0.47 -2.81 -15.51
C ILE A 41 0.90 -4.03 -16.33
N THR A 42 0.30 -5.20 -16.07
CA THR A 42 0.69 -6.48 -16.68
C THR A 42 -0.16 -6.88 -17.89
N ARG A 43 -1.27 -6.19 -18.18
CA ARG A 43 -2.08 -6.47 -19.37
C ARG A 43 -1.32 -6.14 -20.66
N GLU A 44 -1.07 -7.18 -21.45
CA GLU A 44 -0.38 -7.13 -22.74
C GLU A 44 -1.19 -6.41 -23.83
N GLU A 45 -2.52 -6.40 -23.74
CA GLU A 45 -3.41 -5.82 -24.78
C GLU A 45 -3.16 -4.32 -25.04
N GLU A 46 -2.63 -3.60 -24.06
CA GLU A 46 -2.28 -2.18 -24.17
C GLU A 46 -0.77 -1.94 -24.39
N ARG A 47 0.07 -2.99 -24.33
CA ARG A 47 1.54 -2.86 -24.38
C ARG A 47 2.15 -3.70 -25.50
N LYS A 48 2.96 -3.07 -26.36
CA LYS A 48 3.72 -3.76 -27.42
C LYS A 48 4.77 -4.76 -26.90
N LYS A 49 5.11 -4.72 -25.60
CA LYS A 49 6.10 -5.59 -24.96
C LYS A 49 5.77 -5.76 -23.47
N PRO A 50 5.98 -6.95 -22.87
CA PRO A 50 5.87 -7.11 -21.42
C PRO A 50 6.83 -6.15 -20.68
N PRO A 51 6.40 -5.60 -19.52
CA PRO A 51 7.27 -4.74 -18.72
C PRO A 51 8.49 -5.52 -18.24
N ASP A 52 9.66 -4.87 -18.22
CA ASP A 52 10.79 -5.42 -17.50
C ASP A 52 10.52 -5.39 -15.98
N CYS A 53 11.28 -6.17 -15.21
CA CYS A 53 11.07 -6.32 -13.78
C CYS A 53 11.22 -5.01 -13.00
N ASP A 54 12.09 -4.09 -13.45
CA ASP A 54 12.35 -2.81 -12.78
C ASP A 54 11.22 -1.81 -13.05
N ASP A 55 10.70 -1.79 -14.28
CA ASP A 55 9.52 -1.00 -14.65
C ASP A 55 8.27 -1.51 -13.91
N LEU A 56 8.07 -2.83 -13.86
CA LEU A 56 6.98 -3.43 -13.08
C LEU A 56 7.10 -3.07 -11.59
N TYR A 57 8.31 -3.13 -11.03
CA TYR A 57 8.57 -2.74 -9.65
C TYR A 57 8.22 -1.26 -9.41
N HIS A 58 8.74 -0.34 -10.22
CA HIS A 58 8.48 1.10 -10.06
C HIS A 58 7.01 1.46 -10.24
N GLN A 59 6.32 0.89 -11.24
CA GLN A 59 4.91 1.16 -11.47
C GLN A 59 4.03 0.59 -10.36
N ALA A 60 4.34 -0.62 -9.88
CA ALA A 60 3.65 -1.21 -8.73
C ALA A 60 3.91 -0.41 -7.44
N PHE A 61 5.10 0.17 -7.27
CA PHE A 61 5.36 1.07 -6.16
C PHE A 61 4.57 2.38 -6.31
N LYS A 62 4.49 3.00 -7.48
CA LYS A 62 3.69 4.24 -7.66
C LYS A 62 2.21 4.07 -7.30
N SER A 63 1.62 2.89 -7.53
CA SER A 63 0.21 2.65 -7.18
C SER A 63 -0.06 2.72 -5.69
N HIS A 64 0.93 2.47 -4.82
CA HIS A 64 0.74 2.53 -3.36
C HIS A 64 0.34 3.93 -2.90
N VAL A 65 0.99 4.98 -3.41
CA VAL A 65 0.68 6.37 -3.03
C VAL A 65 -0.77 6.69 -3.40
N LYS A 66 -1.15 6.40 -4.64
CA LYS A 66 -2.51 6.63 -5.14
C LYS A 66 -3.55 5.84 -4.32
N CYS A 67 -3.36 4.53 -4.18
CA CYS A 67 -4.32 3.66 -3.50
C CYS A 67 -4.49 4.02 -2.02
N TYR A 68 -3.40 4.41 -1.33
CA TYR A 68 -3.49 4.80 0.07
C TYR A 68 -4.31 6.08 0.23
N LEU A 69 -4.12 7.06 -0.65
CA LEU A 69 -4.90 8.31 -0.63
C LEU A 69 -6.37 8.07 -0.99
N GLU A 70 -6.66 7.28 -2.02
CA GLU A 70 -8.04 6.94 -2.43
C GLU A 70 -8.80 6.15 -1.36
N CYS A 71 -8.09 5.34 -0.55
CA CYS A 71 -8.67 4.52 0.51
C CYS A 71 -8.69 5.21 1.88
N ASP A 72 -8.50 6.52 1.94
CA ASP A 72 -8.59 7.35 3.15
C ASP A 72 -7.51 7.05 4.22
N PHE A 73 -6.29 6.70 3.77
CA PHE A 73 -5.15 6.45 4.67
C PHE A 73 -4.91 7.61 5.65
N CYS A 74 -5.16 8.85 5.24
CA CYS A 74 -4.95 10.03 6.09
C CYS A 74 -5.79 10.00 7.37
N ASN A 75 -6.99 9.41 7.36
CA ASN A 75 -7.81 9.23 8.57
C ASN A 75 -7.41 7.96 9.32
N ILE A 76 -7.12 6.87 8.59
CA ILE A 76 -6.73 5.58 9.17
C ILE A 76 -5.42 5.66 9.94
N CYS A 77 -4.49 6.48 9.47
CA CYS A 77 -3.22 6.75 10.13
C CYS A 77 -3.40 7.31 11.55
N LYS A 78 -4.51 8.01 11.83
CA LYS A 78 -4.86 8.49 13.18
C LYS A 78 -5.44 7.38 14.05
N THR A 79 -6.45 6.67 13.52
CA THR A 79 -7.28 5.76 14.32
C THR A 79 -6.67 4.38 14.48
N ASN A 80 -5.87 3.93 13.51
CA ASN A 80 -5.32 2.57 13.44
C ASN A 80 -3.77 2.55 13.47
N LYS A 81 -3.13 3.58 14.03
CA LYS A 81 -1.67 3.73 14.08
C LYS A 81 -0.95 2.51 14.62
N ALA A 82 -1.44 1.94 15.73
CA ALA A 82 -0.83 0.76 16.36
C ALA A 82 -0.92 -0.50 15.47
N ALA A 83 -2.05 -0.67 14.77
CA ALA A 83 -2.24 -1.77 13.84
C ALA A 83 -1.31 -1.63 12.62
N LEU A 84 -1.25 -0.43 12.04
CA LEU A 84 -0.32 -0.11 10.96
C LEU A 84 1.14 -0.36 11.36
N LEU A 85 1.58 0.12 12.53
CA LEU A 85 2.94 -0.13 13.04
C LEU A 85 3.22 -1.63 13.26
N LYS A 86 2.21 -2.45 13.55
CA LYS A 86 2.35 -3.91 13.63
C LYS A 86 2.43 -4.57 12.25
N ALA A 87 1.78 -4.05 11.20
CA ALA A 87 1.94 -4.53 9.81
C ALA A 87 3.38 -4.42 9.34
N TYR A 88 3.94 -3.26 9.68
CA TYR A 88 5.08 -2.69 9.04
C TYR A 88 6.34 -3.18 9.74
N ASP A 89 7.04 -4.08 9.06
CA ASP A 89 8.40 -4.42 9.42
C ASP A 89 9.29 -3.21 9.04
N PHE A 90 9.84 -2.50 10.03
CA PHE A 90 10.64 -1.29 9.80
C PHE A 90 11.81 -1.50 8.83
N ARG A 91 12.28 -2.75 8.67
CA ARG A 91 13.35 -3.11 7.73
C ARG A 91 12.92 -3.02 6.27
N ASP A 92 11.63 -3.19 6.00
CA ASP A 92 11.05 -3.16 4.66
C ASP A 92 10.79 -1.72 4.16
N PHE A 93 10.91 -0.73 5.06
CA PHE A 93 10.94 0.71 4.74
C PHE A 93 12.34 1.27 4.51
N MET A 94 13.38 0.43 4.50
CA MET A 94 14.74 0.88 4.23
C MET A 94 15.09 0.99 2.73
N SER A 95 14.17 0.64 1.82
CA SER A 95 14.34 1.01 0.41
C SER A 95 13.99 2.49 0.19
N ARG A 96 14.75 3.16 -0.68
CA ARG A 96 14.59 4.59 -0.97
C ARG A 96 13.18 4.89 -1.49
N GLU A 97 12.62 3.95 -2.24
CA GLU A 97 11.30 3.97 -2.84
C GLU A 97 10.20 3.90 -1.76
N ALA A 98 10.34 3.03 -0.76
CA ALA A 98 9.38 2.91 0.34
C ALA A 98 9.36 4.16 1.23
N VAL A 99 10.53 4.75 1.52
CA VAL A 99 10.63 6.03 2.23
C VAL A 99 9.96 7.15 1.43
N ASN A 100 10.21 7.21 0.12
CA ASN A 100 9.62 8.23 -0.75
C ASN A 100 8.10 8.10 -0.84
N GLN A 101 7.54 6.88 -0.86
CA GLN A 101 6.10 6.65 -0.83
C GLN A 101 5.46 7.16 0.46
N ILE A 102 6.01 6.78 1.63
CA ILE A 102 5.51 7.28 2.91
C ILE A 102 5.54 8.81 2.90
N TYR A 103 6.67 9.39 2.48
CA TYR A 103 6.83 10.84 2.43
C TYR A 103 5.76 11.49 1.55
N GLN A 104 5.51 10.97 0.35
CA GLN A 104 4.48 11.50 -0.56
C GLN A 104 3.08 11.39 0.04
N VAL A 105 2.71 10.24 0.60
CA VAL A 105 1.41 10.05 1.25
C VAL A 105 1.25 11.00 2.42
N LEU A 106 2.27 11.14 3.28
CA LEU A 106 2.23 12.04 4.43
C LEU A 106 2.17 13.52 4.01
N LYS A 107 2.87 13.90 2.93
CA LYS A 107 2.83 15.25 2.37
C LYS A 107 1.43 15.60 1.88
N GLU A 108 0.78 14.68 1.16
CA GLU A 108 -0.59 14.84 0.66
C GLU A 108 -1.63 14.84 1.81
N CYS A 109 -1.40 14.05 2.86
CA CYS A 109 -2.25 14.06 4.05
C CYS A 109 -2.12 15.34 4.88
N GLY A 110 -0.99 16.03 4.80
CA GLY A 110 -0.69 17.26 5.54
C GLY A 110 -0.12 17.02 6.96
N PRO A 111 0.53 18.03 7.56
CA PRO A 111 1.39 17.88 8.75
C PRO A 111 0.67 17.44 10.03
N PHE A 112 -0.66 17.50 10.09
CA PHE A 112 -1.47 17.20 11.28
C PHE A 112 -2.44 16.02 11.08
N LYS A 113 -2.21 15.19 10.06
CA LYS A 113 -3.09 14.04 9.78
C LYS A 113 -2.59 12.67 10.25
N CYS A 114 -1.32 12.51 10.61
CA CYS A 114 -0.80 11.25 11.20
C CYS A 114 -0.21 11.43 12.61
N PHE A 115 -0.17 12.68 13.09
CA PHE A 115 0.28 13.10 14.42
C PHE A 115 -0.83 13.83 15.14
#